data_AF-A0A9W8H2F9-F1
#
_entry.id   AF-A0A9W8H2F9-F1
#
_cell.length_a   1.000
_cell.length_b   1.000
_cell.length_c   1.000
_cell.angle_alpha   90.00
_cell.angle_beta   90.00
_cell.angle_gamma   90.00
#
_symmetry.space_group_name_H-M   'P 1'
#
loop_
_entity.id
_entity.type
_entity.pdbx_description
1 polymer ?
#
loop_
_entity_poly.entity_id
_entity_poly.type
_entity_poly.pdbx_seq_one_letter_code
_entity_poly.pdbx_strand_id
1 'polypeptide(L)'
;MDLGAAIYIRLTKDVVLNPALVEVVDMSGGCGGMFGVTVVSDAFQGLIPIKRHRMVHTVLGKEIKDLHAITLSLFTVPQYKVKNPDWIPAAQPNQGDDSAVAPSKGGGDQSGTALDNVPPPLLSKDAVTDKTIKQ
;
A
#
# COMPACT_ATOMS: atom_id res chain seq x y z
N MET A 1 1.04 -28.89 2.80
CA MET A 1 0.08 -27.94 3.42
C MET A 1 -0.14 -26.84 2.42
N ASP A 2 -1.39 -26.40 2.24
CA ASP A 2 -1.70 -25.28 1.37
C ASP A 2 -1.11 -23.98 1.96
N LEU A 3 -0.25 -23.29 1.20
CA LEU A 3 0.46 -22.10 1.68
C LEU A 3 -0.51 -20.93 1.90
N GLY A 4 -1.57 -20.83 1.11
CA GLY A 4 -2.64 -19.85 1.29
C GLY A 4 -3.36 -20.03 2.64
N ALA A 5 -3.68 -21.26 3.00
CA ALA A 5 -4.27 -21.58 4.31
C ALA A 5 -3.32 -21.25 5.47
N ALA A 6 -2.02 -21.52 5.34
CA ALA A 6 -1.03 -21.18 6.37
C ALA A 6 -0.96 -19.66 6.61
N ILE A 7 -0.93 -18.86 5.55
CA ILE A 7 -0.98 -17.39 5.59
C ILE A 7 -2.25 -16.92 6.30
N TYR A 8 -3.42 -17.44 5.89
CA TYR A 8 -4.71 -17.08 6.49
C TYR A 8 -4.74 -17.36 7.99
N ILE A 9 -4.34 -18.57 8.40
CA ILE A 9 -4.28 -18.99 9.80
C ILE A 9 -3.31 -18.12 10.59
N ARG A 10 -2.16 -17.77 10.01
CA ARG A 10 -1.15 -16.96 10.68
C ARG A 10 -1.65 -15.55 10.98
N LEU A 11 -2.34 -14.93 10.03
CA LEU A 11 -2.89 -13.58 10.17
C LEU A 11 -4.08 -13.53 11.14
N THR A 12 -4.96 -14.52 11.09
CA THR A 12 -6.15 -14.59 11.95
C THR A 12 -5.81 -14.96 13.40
N LYS A 13 -4.77 -15.77 13.61
CA LYS A 13 -4.30 -16.13 14.96
C LYS A 13 -3.52 -15.01 15.65
N ASP A 14 -3.07 -13.99 14.91
CA ASP A 14 -2.27 -12.93 15.48
C ASP A 14 -3.15 -11.95 16.27
N VAL A 15 -3.01 -11.99 17.60
CA VAL A 15 -3.80 -11.17 18.53
C VAL A 15 -3.50 -9.68 18.36
N VAL A 16 -2.29 -9.32 17.89
CA VAL A 16 -1.90 -7.92 17.71
C VAL A 16 -2.61 -7.31 16.51
N LEU A 17 -2.76 -8.09 15.44
CA LEU A 17 -3.46 -7.65 14.23
C LEU A 17 -4.97 -7.63 14.38
N ASN A 18 -5.55 -8.56 15.15
CA ASN A 18 -7.00 -8.73 15.35
C ASN A 18 -7.86 -8.28 14.13
N PRO A 19 -7.63 -8.90 12.95
CA PRO A 19 -8.24 -8.41 11.72
C PRO A 19 -9.74 -8.68 11.69
N ALA A 20 -10.52 -7.68 11.31
CA ALA A 20 -11.96 -7.80 11.11
C ALA A 20 -12.31 -8.59 9.83
N LEU A 21 -11.43 -8.52 8.83
CA LEU A 21 -11.55 -9.26 7.57
C LEU A 21 -10.16 -9.69 7.10
N VAL A 22 -10.04 -10.95 6.69
CA VAL A 22 -8.86 -11.49 6.02
C VAL A 22 -9.33 -12.23 4.78
N GLU A 23 -8.75 -11.88 3.65
CA GLU A 23 -8.99 -12.51 2.36
C GLU A 23 -7.65 -12.88 1.74
N VAL A 24 -7.52 -14.12 1.29
CA VAL A 24 -6.32 -14.65 0.63
C VAL A 24 -6.75 -15.19 -0.73
N VAL A 25 -6.17 -14.63 -1.79
CA VAL A 25 -6.44 -15.00 -3.18
C VAL A 25 -5.15 -15.50 -3.81
N ASP A 26 -5.17 -16.71 -4.36
CA ASP A 26 -4.07 -17.21 -5.17
C ASP A 26 -4.07 -16.52 -6.54
N MET A 27 -2.99 -15.81 -6.86
CA MET A 27 -2.78 -15.15 -8.15
C MET A 27 -1.78 -15.89 -9.04
N SER A 28 -1.27 -17.04 -8.59
CA SER A 28 -0.28 -17.83 -9.33
C SER A 28 -0.87 -18.91 -10.24
N GLY A 29 -2.20 -18.99 -10.32
CA GLY A 29 -2.89 -19.97 -11.17
C GLY A 29 -2.70 -21.42 -10.70
N GLY A 30 -2.58 -21.66 -9.39
CA GLY A 30 -2.46 -23.01 -8.82
C GLY A 30 -1.03 -23.50 -8.59
N CYS A 31 -0.01 -22.66 -8.85
CA CYS A 31 1.39 -22.97 -8.53
C CYS A 31 1.75 -22.66 -7.07
N GLY A 32 0.95 -21.83 -6.39
CA GLY A 32 1.20 -21.37 -5.02
C GLY A 32 2.39 -20.42 -4.87
N GLY A 33 2.78 -19.70 -5.94
CA GLY A 33 3.95 -18.81 -5.93
C GLY A 33 3.63 -17.35 -5.61
N MET A 34 2.38 -16.93 -5.81
CA MET A 34 1.97 -15.53 -5.73
C MET A 34 0.59 -15.41 -5.11
N PHE A 35 0.51 -14.70 -3.98
CA PHE A 35 -0.76 -14.49 -3.28
C PHE A 35 -1.07 -13.00 -3.11
N GLY A 36 -2.35 -12.67 -3.29
CA GLY A 36 -2.93 -11.39 -2.91
C GLY A 36 -3.62 -11.54 -1.56
N VAL A 37 -3.16 -10.80 -0.57
CA VAL A 37 -3.73 -10.83 0.77
C VAL A 37 -4.33 -9.47 1.09
N THR A 38 -5.63 -9.46 1.40
CA THR A 38 -6.33 -8.28 1.86
C THR A 38 -6.63 -8.44 3.34
N VAL A 39 -6.18 -7.48 4.15
CA VAL A 39 -6.41 -7.46 5.60
C VAL A 39 -7.05 -6.14 5.98
N VAL A 40 -8.18 -6.22 6.69
CA VAL A 40 -8.87 -5.07 7.26
C VAL A 40 -8.74 -5.15 8.78
N SER A 41 -8.12 -4.14 9.38
CA SER A 41 -7.96 -4.06 10.83
C SER A 41 -7.89 -2.61 11.32
N ASP A 42 -8.39 -2.38 12.53
CA ASP A 42 -8.25 -1.11 13.24
C ASP A 42 -6.83 -0.91 13.78
N ALA A 43 -6.03 -1.97 13.91
CA ALA A 43 -4.61 -1.89 14.31
C ALA A 43 -3.77 -1.05 13.34
N PHE A 44 -4.25 -0.82 12.12
CA PHE A 44 -3.60 -0.01 11.10
C PHE A 44 -3.95 1.49 11.17
N GLN A 45 -4.90 1.87 12.01
CA GLN A 45 -5.30 3.26 12.19
C GLN A 45 -4.15 4.08 12.79
N GLY A 46 -3.90 5.27 12.23
CA GLY A 46 -2.78 6.13 12.65
C GLY A 46 -1.38 5.67 12.22
N LEU A 47 -1.24 4.50 11.59
CA LEU A 47 0.05 4.02 11.07
C LEU A 47 0.25 4.39 9.60
N ILE A 48 1.49 4.77 9.26
CA ILE A 48 1.93 4.96 7.87
C ILE A 48 1.96 3.62 7.11
N PRO A 49 1.74 3.60 5.78
CA PRO A 49 1.71 2.37 4.99
C PRO A 49 2.93 1.46 5.20
N ILE A 50 4.13 2.03 5.20
CA ILE A 50 5.39 1.28 5.40
C ILE A 50 5.40 0.52 6.75
N LYS A 51 4.88 1.13 7.82
CA LYS A 51 4.81 0.47 9.14
C LYS A 51 3.81 -0.68 9.12
N ARG A 52 2.67 -0.54 8.44
CA ARG A 52 1.67 -1.61 8.28
C ARG A 52 2.28 -2.82 7.56
N HIS A 53 2.96 -2.59 6.44
CA HIS A 53 3.64 -3.66 5.70
C HIS A 53 4.72 -4.34 6.55
N ARG A 54 5.56 -3.58 7.27
CA ARG A 54 6.55 -4.16 8.18
C ARG A 54 5.94 -5.04 9.26
N MET A 55 4.82 -4.62 9.85
CA MET A 55 4.11 -5.39 10.88
C MET A 55 3.66 -6.74 10.31
N VAL A 56 2.99 -6.72 9.17
CA VAL A 56 2.50 -7.94 8.50
C VAL A 56 3.64 -8.84 8.03
N HIS A 57 4.71 -8.27 7.47
CA HIS A 57 5.91 -9.02 7.09
C HIS A 57 6.58 -9.69 8.29
N THR A 58 6.53 -9.08 9.47
CA THR A 58 7.09 -9.68 10.69
C THR A 58 6.31 -10.92 11.09
N VAL A 59 4.98 -10.85 10.99
CA VAL A 59 4.08 -11.97 11.34
C VAL A 59 4.17 -13.11 10.34
N LEU A 60 4.25 -12.79 9.05
CA LEU A 60 4.35 -13.72 7.93
C LEU A 60 5.79 -14.07 7.54
N GLY A 61 6.81 -13.61 8.29
CA GLY A 61 8.20 -13.73 7.87
C GLY A 61 8.72 -15.16 7.70
N LYS A 62 8.01 -16.17 8.21
CA LYS A 62 8.28 -17.57 7.92
C LYS A 62 7.72 -17.98 6.55
N GLU A 63 6.43 -17.74 6.34
CA GLU A 63 5.73 -18.06 5.08
C GLU A 63 6.31 -17.29 3.87
N ILE A 64 6.70 -16.02 4.07
CA ILE A 64 7.25 -15.17 2.99
C ILE A 64 8.54 -15.75 2.40
N LYS A 65 9.31 -16.55 3.15
CA LYS A 65 10.53 -17.16 2.63
C LYS A 65 10.26 -18.21 1.55
N ASP A 66 9.09 -18.85 1.62
CA ASP A 66 8.68 -19.87 0.67
C ASP A 66 7.87 -19.27 -0.50
N LEU A 67 7.54 -17.96 -0.43
CA LEU A 67 6.77 -17.24 -1.45
C LEU A 67 7.68 -16.58 -2.50
N HIS A 68 7.30 -16.71 -3.78
CA HIS A 68 7.93 -15.94 -4.86
C HIS A 68 7.53 -14.46 -4.81
N ALA A 69 6.24 -14.20 -4.60
CA ALA A 69 5.71 -12.85 -4.49
C ALA A 69 4.48 -12.80 -3.58
N ILE A 70 4.29 -11.69 -2.88
CA ILE A 70 3.09 -11.45 -2.08
C ILE A 70 2.65 -10.00 -2.24
N THR A 71 1.36 -9.79 -2.48
CA THR A 71 0.75 -8.47 -2.53
C THR A 71 -0.10 -8.27 -1.27
N LEU A 72 0.25 -7.26 -0.47
CA LEU A 72 -0.45 -6.96 0.78
C LEU A 72 -1.32 -5.71 0.60
N SER A 73 -2.62 -5.86 0.80
CA SER A 73 -3.59 -4.78 0.77
C SER A 73 -4.13 -4.54 2.19
N LEU A 74 -3.56 -3.56 2.88
CA LEU A 74 -3.80 -3.30 4.31
C LEU A 74 -4.69 -2.07 4.50
N PHE A 75 -5.94 -2.31 4.83
CA PHE A 75 -6.95 -1.26 4.99
C PHE A 75 -7.43 -1.14 6.43
N THR A 76 -7.88 0.05 6.81
CA THR A 76 -8.66 0.23 8.04
C THR A 76 -10.14 -0.02 7.76
N VAL A 77 -10.92 -0.32 8.80
CA VAL A 77 -12.39 -0.50 8.69
C VAL A 77 -13.07 0.65 7.93
N PRO A 78 -12.81 1.95 8.24
CA PRO A 78 -13.42 3.04 7.49
C PRO A 78 -12.95 3.11 6.03
N GLN A 79 -11.67 2.82 5.74
CA GLN A 79 -11.17 2.81 4.36
C GLN A 79 -11.80 1.71 3.52
N TYR A 80 -11.95 0.52 4.08
CA TYR A 80 -12.53 -0.61 3.37
C TYR A 80 -14.04 -0.42 3.13
N LYS A 81 -14.76 0.19 4.07
CA LYS A 81 -16.18 0.56 3.90
C LYS A 81 -16.42 1.53 2.73
N VAL A 82 -15.51 2.50 2.52
CA VAL A 82 -15.61 3.41 1.37
C VAL A 82 -15.39 2.66 0.05
N LYS A 83 -14.48 1.67 0.04
CA LYS A 83 -14.19 0.86 -1.15
C LYS A 83 -15.31 -0.15 -1.46
N ASN A 84 -15.90 -0.74 -0.43
CA ASN A 84 -16.95 -1.74 -0.51
C ASN A 84 -18.15 -1.30 0.36
N PRO A 85 -19.06 -0.46 -0.15
CA PRO A 85 -20.14 0.14 0.63
C PRO A 85 -21.15 -0.88 1.17
N ASP A 86 -21.32 -2.02 0.51
CA ASP A 86 -22.21 -3.10 0.94
C ASP A 86 -21.61 -4.00 2.04
N TRP A 87 -20.32 -3.81 2.38
CA TRP A 87 -19.68 -4.61 3.41
C TRP A 87 -20.07 -4.15 4.82
N ILE A 88 -20.63 -5.07 5.60
CA ILE A 88 -21.00 -4.86 7.01
C ILE A 88 -19.91 -5.48 7.89
N PRO A 89 -19.14 -4.68 8.66
CA PRO A 89 -18.16 -5.23 9.58
C PRO A 89 -18.84 -6.01 10.72
N ALA A 90 -18.33 -7.20 11.02
CA ALA A 90 -18.83 -8.04 12.12
C ALA A 90 -18.59 -7.43 13.51
N ALA A 91 -17.66 -6.48 13.63
CA ALA A 91 -17.43 -5.68 14.83
C ALA A 91 -17.55 -4.20 14.46
N GLN A 92 -18.55 -3.52 15.03
CA GLN A 92 -18.70 -2.07 14.91
C GLN A 92 -17.72 -1.44 15.90
N PRO A 93 -16.65 -0.74 15.48
CA PRO A 93 -15.94 0.12 16.41
C PRO A 93 -16.93 1.21 16.80
N ASN A 94 -17.23 1.27 18.10
CA ASN A 94 -18.19 2.20 18.68
C ASN A 94 -17.95 3.61 18.12
N GLN A 95 -18.99 4.20 17.58
CA GLN A 95 -18.96 5.54 16.99
C GLN A 95 -18.48 6.55 18.05
N GLY A 96 -17.23 6.97 17.91
CA GLY A 96 -16.63 8.12 18.56
C GLY A 96 -16.45 9.22 17.53
N ASP A 97 -17.18 10.28 17.78
CA ASP A 97 -17.44 11.50 17.04
C ASP A 97 -16.27 12.48 17.00
N ASP A 98 -15.14 12.17 16.37
CA ASP A 98 -14.05 13.16 16.26
C ASP A 98 -13.48 13.29 14.84
N SER A 99 -13.99 14.29 14.11
CA SER A 99 -13.25 15.12 13.15
C SER A 99 -11.93 14.57 12.57
N ALA A 100 -12.00 13.84 11.47
CA ALA A 100 -10.88 13.75 10.52
C ALA A 100 -11.21 14.63 9.31
N VAL A 101 -10.99 15.93 9.54
CA VAL A 101 -10.77 16.98 8.55
C VAL A 101 -10.04 16.46 7.31
N ALA A 102 -10.74 16.45 6.18
CA ALA A 102 -10.08 16.48 4.89
C ALA A 102 -9.28 17.80 4.81
N PRO A 103 -7.97 17.81 4.49
CA PRO A 103 -7.32 19.06 4.18
C PRO A 103 -7.92 19.59 2.87
N SER A 104 -8.73 20.63 3.01
CA SER A 104 -9.14 21.52 1.93
C SER A 104 -7.91 22.09 1.21
N LYS A 105 -7.88 21.93 -0.11
CA LYS A 105 -7.30 22.90 -1.05
C LYS A 105 -8.42 23.12 -2.08
N GLY A 106 -9.19 24.19 -2.06
CA GLY A 106 -8.74 25.58 -2.18
C GLY A 106 -8.71 25.92 -3.67
N GLY A 107 -9.86 26.29 -4.24
CA GLY A 107 -9.99 26.81 -5.60
C GLY A 107 -9.89 28.34 -5.64
N GLY A 108 -9.41 28.88 -6.76
CA GLY A 108 -9.30 30.31 -7.07
C GLY A 108 -8.06 30.56 -7.95
N ASP A 109 -8.17 30.40 -9.27
CA ASP A 109 -8.46 31.47 -10.24
C ASP A 109 -7.17 32.17 -10.71
N GLN A 110 -6.68 31.81 -11.90
CA GLN A 110 -5.96 32.72 -12.82
C GLN A 110 -6.18 32.25 -14.27
N SER A 111 -7.05 32.98 -14.97
CA SER A 111 -7.09 33.04 -16.43
C SER A 111 -5.79 33.65 -16.98
N GLY A 112 -5.14 32.98 -17.94
CA GLY A 112 -3.99 33.51 -18.66
C GLY A 112 -3.64 32.64 -19.86
N THR A 113 -3.94 33.15 -21.05
CA THR A 113 -3.77 32.57 -22.38
C THR A 113 -2.31 32.50 -22.85
N ALA A 114 -1.94 31.42 -23.56
CA ALA A 114 -1.06 31.34 -24.76
C ALA A 114 -0.47 29.91 -24.84
N LEU A 115 -0.79 29.08 -25.84
CA LEU A 115 -0.22 29.04 -27.19
C LEU A 115 1.30 28.73 -27.19
N ASP A 116 1.65 27.68 -27.94
CA ASP A 116 3.01 27.35 -28.43
C ASP A 116 3.98 26.80 -27.35
N ASN A 117 4.81 25.77 -27.52
CA ASN A 117 5.48 25.29 -28.71
C ASN A 117 6.11 23.90 -28.44
N VAL A 118 6.33 23.19 -29.54
CA VAL A 118 6.91 21.85 -29.76
C VAL A 118 8.33 21.71 -29.19
N PRO A 119 8.79 20.50 -28.80
CA PRO A 119 10.16 20.29 -28.30
C PRO A 119 11.22 20.47 -29.41
N PRO A 120 12.35 21.15 -29.15
CA PRO A 120 13.51 21.09 -30.05
C PRO A 120 14.38 19.83 -29.81
N PRO A 121 15.08 19.34 -30.86
CA PRO A 121 15.76 18.05 -30.88
C PRO A 121 17.24 18.06 -30.45
N LEU A 122 17.80 16.86 -30.39
CA LEU A 122 19.18 16.48 -30.04
C LEU A 122 20.27 17.16 -30.89
N LEU A 123 21.39 17.58 -30.27
CA LEU A 123 22.72 17.46 -30.89
C LEU A 123 23.87 17.52 -29.87
N SER A 124 24.87 16.67 -30.12
CA SER A 124 26.10 16.43 -29.38
C SER A 124 27.16 17.55 -29.48
N LYS A 125 28.19 17.39 -28.64
CA LYS A 125 29.63 17.65 -28.82
C LYS A 125 30.28 18.86 -28.13
N ASP A 126 31.38 18.51 -27.46
CA ASP A 126 32.61 19.27 -27.18
C ASP A 126 32.59 20.40 -26.14
N ALA A 127 33.24 20.14 -24.99
CA ALA A 127 34.04 21.14 -24.28
C ALA A 127 35.02 20.46 -23.32
N VAL A 128 36.26 20.29 -23.79
CA VAL A 128 37.50 20.18 -23.01
C VAL A 128 37.60 21.35 -22.03
N THR A 129 38.09 21.14 -20.81
CA THR A 129 39.14 22.00 -20.19
C THR A 129 39.82 21.28 -19.04
N ASP A 130 41.12 21.14 -19.23
CA ASP A 130 42.22 20.84 -18.31
C ASP A 130 42.12 21.56 -16.95
N LYS A 131 42.42 20.83 -15.87
CA LYS A 131 43.14 21.41 -14.72
C LYS A 131 43.81 20.32 -13.87
N THR A 132 45.07 20.09 -14.20
CA THR A 132 46.22 19.85 -13.30
C THR A 132 45.95 20.11 -11.79
N ILE A 133 46.39 19.19 -10.90
CA ILE A 133 47.25 19.44 -9.70
C ILE A 133 47.15 18.33 -8.62
N LYS A 134 48.32 17.71 -8.33
CA LYS A 134 48.82 17.07 -7.07
C LYS A 134 48.15 15.76 -6.60
N GLN A 135 48.87 14.71 -6.19
CA GLN A 135 50.28 14.46 -5.86
C GLN A 135 50.66 13.04 -6.28
#